data_AF-A0A382RTX7-F1
#
_entry.id   AF-A0A382RTX7-F1
#
_cell.length_a   1.000
_cell.length_b   1.000
_cell.length_c   1.000
_cell.angle_alpha   90.00
_cell.angle_beta   90.00
_cell.angle_gamma   90.00
#
_symmetry.space_group_name_H-M   'P 1'
#
loop_
_entity.id
_entity.type
_entity.pdbx_description
1 polymer ?
#
loop_
_entity_poly.entity_id
_entity_poly.type
_entity_poly.pdbx_seq_one_letter_code
_entity_poly.pdbx_strand_id
1 'polypeptide(L)'
;AGVQRPRSYPSHAMVQFAYAHALPPGTGEKFPLAAVTPMNKTEAWWKMDFLHRESFFLPRYNENEEMVVKGHALASASGVPNINRRLVHAPDGYGLEESYDFVGYFEFAEADAPVFRQVMASLRDTQQNPEWKYVLEGPEWWGRRASNAEVFLCR
;
A
#
# COMPACT_ATOMS: atom_id res chain seq x y z
N ALA A 1 -10.37 -14.89 6.40
CA ALA A 1 -9.54 -14.24 7.45
C ALA A 1 -8.21 -13.84 6.83
N GLY A 2 -7.49 -12.86 7.36
CA GLY A 2 -6.18 -12.42 6.82
C GLY A 2 -5.10 -12.38 7.90
N VAL A 3 -3.82 -12.43 7.51
CA VAL A 3 -2.67 -12.54 8.42
C VAL A 3 -1.65 -11.43 8.16
N GLN A 4 -1.16 -10.80 9.23
CA GLN A 4 -0.02 -9.90 9.13
C GLN A 4 1.28 -10.73 9.15
N ARG A 5 2.01 -10.71 8.04
CA ARG A 5 3.27 -11.48 7.88
C ARG A 5 4.50 -10.60 8.16
N PRO A 6 5.67 -11.20 8.44
CA PRO A 6 6.93 -10.48 8.44
C PRO A 6 7.17 -9.76 7.10
N ARG A 7 7.85 -8.61 7.17
CA ARG A 7 8.11 -7.78 5.99
C ARG A 7 8.98 -8.55 5.01
N SER A 8 8.52 -8.68 3.76
CA SER A 8 9.15 -9.55 2.78
C SER A 8 10.27 -8.92 1.95
N TYR A 9 10.29 -7.58 1.80
CA TYR A 9 11.17 -6.88 0.84
C TYR A 9 12.07 -5.73 1.37
N PRO A 10 12.06 -5.30 2.65
CA PRO A 10 12.87 -4.14 3.01
C PRO A 10 14.24 -4.55 3.56
N SER A 11 15.30 -4.16 2.84
CA SER A 11 16.63 -3.97 3.42
C SER A 11 16.57 -3.00 4.62
N HIS A 12 17.63 -2.93 5.43
CA HIS A 12 17.67 -2.00 6.56
C HIS A 12 17.39 -0.55 6.14
N ALA A 13 17.99 -0.09 5.02
CA ALA A 13 17.76 1.25 4.50
C ALA A 13 16.29 1.49 4.11
N MET A 14 15.65 0.49 3.51
CA MET A 14 14.23 0.57 3.17
C MET A 14 13.34 0.59 4.43
N VAL A 15 13.71 -0.16 5.47
CA VAL A 15 13.01 -0.07 6.76
C VAL A 15 13.12 1.35 7.33
N GLN A 16 14.31 1.96 7.31
CA GLN A 16 14.48 3.33 7.78
C GLN A 16 13.62 4.31 6.98
N PHE A 17 13.72 4.29 5.65
CA PHE A 17 12.92 5.15 4.77
C PHE A 17 11.41 5.02 5.05
N ALA A 18 10.90 3.79 5.09
CA ALA A 18 9.47 3.54 5.15
C ALA A 18 8.86 3.67 6.57
N TYR A 19 9.68 3.61 7.63
CA TYR A 19 9.18 3.52 9.01
C TYR A 19 9.75 4.56 9.99
N ALA A 20 10.88 5.22 9.72
CA ALA A 20 11.42 6.23 10.64
C ALA A 20 10.46 7.41 10.84
N HIS A 21 9.67 7.74 9.82
CA HIS A 21 8.67 8.80 9.83
C HIS A 21 7.25 8.28 9.57
N ALA A 22 7.01 6.98 9.76
CA ALA A 22 5.68 6.43 9.52
C ALA A 22 4.66 6.97 10.53
N LEU A 23 3.48 7.37 10.03
CA LEU A 23 2.38 7.77 10.89
C LEU A 23 1.96 6.59 11.80
N PRO A 24 2.06 6.71 13.15
CA PRO A 24 1.60 5.67 14.04
C PRO A 24 0.07 5.57 14.04
N PRO A 25 -0.52 4.45 14.50
CA PRO A 25 -1.96 4.35 14.68
C PRO A 25 -2.50 5.42 15.64
N GLY A 26 -3.75 5.86 15.43
CA GLY A 26 -4.37 6.91 16.23
C GLY A 26 -5.85 6.70 16.50
N THR A 27 -6.46 7.62 17.25
CA THR A 27 -7.90 7.62 17.54
C THR A 27 -8.72 7.99 16.30
N GLY A 28 -10.02 7.68 16.31
CA GLY A 28 -10.92 7.96 15.18
C GLY A 28 -11.20 9.45 15.05
N GLU A 29 -10.94 10.22 16.11
CA GLU A 29 -10.95 11.68 16.08
C GLU A 29 -9.75 12.23 15.32
N LYS A 30 -8.56 11.64 15.49
CA LYS A 30 -7.35 12.06 14.78
C LYS A 30 -7.34 11.60 13.33
N PHE A 31 -7.67 10.34 13.08
CA PHE A 31 -7.69 9.73 11.75
C PHE A 31 -9.08 9.17 11.44
N PRO A 32 -10.06 10.05 11.17
CA PRO A 32 -11.44 9.65 10.97
C PRO A 32 -11.67 8.91 9.66
N LEU A 33 -10.85 9.14 8.62
CA LEU A 33 -11.05 8.48 7.34
C LEU A 33 -10.24 7.19 7.28
N ALA A 34 -10.86 6.19 6.66
CA ALA A 34 -10.18 4.94 6.33
C ALA A 34 -10.44 4.56 4.87
N ALA A 35 -9.45 3.95 4.24
CA ALA A 35 -9.58 3.36 2.92
C ALA A 35 -9.13 1.89 2.94
N VAL A 36 -9.84 1.04 2.19
CA VAL A 36 -9.54 -0.38 2.04
C VAL A 36 -9.32 -0.69 0.57
N THR A 37 -8.15 -1.26 0.25
CA THR A 37 -7.76 -1.62 -1.12
C THR A 37 -7.39 -3.11 -1.19
N PRO A 38 -8.33 -3.99 -1.50
CA PRO A 38 -8.05 -5.38 -1.80
C PRO A 38 -7.38 -5.51 -3.17
N MET A 39 -6.40 -6.41 -3.27
CA MET A 39 -5.56 -6.57 -4.46
C MET A 39 -5.16 -8.02 -4.66
N ASN A 40 -5.11 -8.45 -5.92
CA ASN A 40 -4.39 -9.64 -6.35
C ASN A 40 -3.19 -9.25 -7.22
N LYS A 41 -2.26 -10.18 -7.37
CA LYS A 41 -1.21 -10.13 -8.38
C LYS A 41 -1.51 -11.14 -9.48
N THR A 42 -1.10 -10.82 -10.70
CA THR A 42 -1.26 -11.72 -11.85
C THR A 42 -0.40 -12.98 -11.68
N GLU A 43 -0.75 -14.06 -12.41
CA GLU A 43 0.06 -15.28 -12.44
C GLU A 43 1.52 -15.00 -12.87
N ALA A 44 1.72 -14.07 -13.80
CA ALA A 44 3.03 -13.66 -14.28
C ALA A 44 3.92 -13.09 -13.16
N TRP A 45 3.35 -12.37 -12.18
CA TRP A 45 4.08 -11.91 -11.01
C TRP A 45 4.54 -13.07 -10.14
N TRP A 46 3.66 -14.04 -9.89
CA TRP A 46 3.98 -15.18 -9.03
C TRP A 46 4.99 -16.14 -9.64
N LYS A 47 5.15 -16.15 -10.97
CA LYS A 47 6.21 -16.87 -11.68
C LYS A 47 7.59 -16.22 -11.57
N MET A 48 7.68 -14.95 -11.16
CA MET A 48 8.96 -14.28 -10.98
C MET A 48 9.70 -14.77 -9.73
N ASP A 49 11.02 -14.87 -9.84
CA ASP A 49 11.85 -15.06 -8.66
C ASP A 49 11.74 -13.87 -7.67
N PHE A 50 12.31 -14.07 -6.49
CA PHE A 50 12.21 -13.10 -5.42
C PHE A 50 12.92 -11.76 -5.75
N LEU A 51 14.13 -11.80 -6.31
CA LEU A 51 14.92 -10.59 -6.59
C LEU A 51 14.27 -9.75 -7.69
N HIS A 52 13.72 -10.41 -8.70
CA HIS A 52 12.98 -9.73 -9.75
C HIS A 52 11.76 -9.00 -9.16
N ARG A 53 10.99 -9.64 -8.28
CA ARG A 53 9.87 -8.97 -7.58
C ARG A 53 10.34 -7.83 -6.69
N GLU A 54 11.41 -8.03 -5.93
CA GLU A 54 11.99 -6.99 -5.06
C GLU A 54 12.41 -5.75 -5.86
N SER A 55 12.95 -5.92 -7.07
CA SER A 55 13.39 -4.82 -7.92
C SER A 55 12.28 -3.82 -8.31
N PHE A 56 11.00 -4.20 -8.22
CA PHE A 56 9.87 -3.29 -8.47
C PHE A 56 9.57 -2.35 -7.30
N PHE A 57 10.05 -2.66 -6.10
CA PHE A 57 9.88 -1.80 -4.93
C PHE A 57 10.88 -0.64 -4.90
N LEU A 58 12.01 -0.78 -5.59
CA LEU A 58 13.14 0.16 -5.57
C LEU A 58 13.13 1.14 -6.76
N PRO A 59 13.71 2.34 -6.58
CA PRO A 59 13.97 3.24 -7.70
C PRO A 59 14.94 2.62 -8.69
N ARG A 60 14.80 2.97 -9.96
CA ARG A 60 15.74 2.57 -11.02
C ARG A 60 16.32 3.79 -11.71
N TYR A 61 17.60 3.68 -12.01
CA TYR A 61 18.40 4.70 -12.65
C TYR A 61 18.90 4.17 -14.01
N ASN A 62 19.05 5.07 -14.98
CA ASN A 62 19.70 4.74 -16.25
C ASN A 62 21.24 4.82 -16.13
N GLU A 63 21.93 4.61 -17.24
CA GLU A 63 23.40 4.67 -17.32
C GLU A 63 23.98 6.06 -17.00
N ASN A 64 23.17 7.12 -17.08
CA ASN A 64 23.55 8.49 -16.74
C ASN A 64 23.24 8.85 -15.26
N GLU A 65 22.87 7.86 -14.43
CA GLU A 65 22.44 8.05 -13.04
C GLU A 65 21.16 8.89 -12.89
N GLU A 66 20.34 8.99 -13.93
CA GLU A 66 19.05 9.67 -13.88
C GLU A 66 17.96 8.68 -13.43
N MET A 67 17.13 9.07 -12.46
CA MET A 67 16.03 8.23 -12.01
C MET A 67 14.95 8.14 -13.09
N VAL A 68 14.76 6.95 -13.66
CA VAL A 68 13.77 6.70 -14.70
C VAL A 68 12.47 6.12 -14.15
N VAL A 69 12.52 5.50 -12.97
CA VAL A 69 11.38 4.87 -12.31
C VAL A 69 11.51 5.07 -10.80
N LYS A 70 10.42 5.48 -10.14
CA LYS A 70 10.38 5.65 -8.68
C LYS A 70 10.29 4.30 -7.95
N GLY A 71 9.57 3.34 -8.53
CA GLY A 71 9.21 2.09 -7.86
C GLY A 71 8.23 2.34 -6.71
N HIS A 72 7.76 1.26 -6.07
CA HIS A 72 6.75 1.37 -5.02
C HIS A 72 7.14 2.35 -3.90
N ALA A 73 8.40 2.29 -3.44
CA ALA A 73 8.85 3.06 -2.29
C ALA A 73 8.77 4.58 -2.52
N LEU A 74 9.36 5.09 -3.61
CA LEU A 74 9.32 6.53 -3.88
C LEU A 74 7.98 7.00 -4.47
N ALA A 75 7.23 6.14 -5.16
CA ALA A 75 5.89 6.48 -5.64
C ALA A 75 4.90 6.73 -4.48
N SER A 76 5.11 6.08 -3.33
CA SER A 76 4.26 6.24 -2.15
C SER A 76 4.84 7.14 -1.05
N ALA A 77 5.98 7.81 -1.31
CA ALA A 77 6.75 8.53 -0.29
C ALA A 77 5.94 9.59 0.48
N SER A 78 5.07 10.34 -0.20
CA SER A 78 4.23 11.36 0.44
C SER A 78 3.24 10.78 1.45
N GLY A 79 2.90 9.50 1.34
CA GLY A 79 2.03 8.82 2.29
C GLY A 79 2.72 8.43 3.59
N VAL A 80 4.06 8.32 3.62
CA VAL A 80 4.78 7.82 4.80
C VAL A 80 4.45 8.61 6.08
N PRO A 81 4.52 9.95 6.10
CA PRO A 81 4.20 10.72 7.30
C PRO A 81 2.71 11.05 7.48
N ASN A 82 1.85 10.83 6.47
CA ASN A 82 0.46 11.28 6.46
C ASN A 82 -0.58 10.16 6.56
N ILE A 83 -0.18 8.91 6.29
CA ILE A 83 -1.11 7.78 6.17
C ILE A 83 -0.62 6.63 7.03
N ASN A 84 -1.43 6.26 8.03
CA ASN A 84 -1.22 5.00 8.74
C ASN A 84 -1.63 3.87 7.79
N ARG A 85 -0.83 2.79 7.75
CA ARG A 85 -1.05 1.69 6.82
C ARG A 85 -0.85 0.34 7.50
N ARG A 86 -1.69 -0.61 7.14
CA ARG A 86 -1.57 -2.02 7.48
C ARG A 86 -1.77 -2.84 6.21
N LEU A 87 -0.91 -3.83 6.01
CA LEU A 87 -1.04 -4.79 4.93
C LEU A 87 -1.38 -6.14 5.55
N VAL A 88 -2.49 -6.71 5.09
CA VAL A 88 -2.93 -8.04 5.48
C VAL A 88 -2.75 -8.96 4.28
N HIS A 89 -2.19 -10.13 4.52
CA HIS A 89 -1.93 -11.15 3.50
C HIS A 89 -2.98 -12.26 3.59
N ALA A 90 -3.26 -12.90 2.46
CA ALA A 90 -4.01 -14.14 2.46
C ALA A 90 -3.33 -15.20 3.37
N PRO A 91 -4.11 -15.93 4.20
CA PRO A 91 -3.60 -16.94 5.12
C PRO A 91 -3.04 -18.15 4.36
N ASP A 92 -3.73 -18.56 3.31
CA ASP A 92 -3.52 -19.86 2.64
C ASP A 92 -2.59 -19.77 1.42
N GLY A 93 -2.02 -18.59 1.15
CA GLY A 93 -1.15 -18.34 0.00
C GLY A 93 -1.75 -17.33 -0.97
N TYR A 94 -1.06 -17.13 -2.09
CA TYR A 94 -1.40 -16.12 -3.09
C TYR A 94 -1.76 -16.76 -4.43
N GLY A 95 -2.48 -16.02 -5.28
CA GLY A 95 -2.92 -16.47 -6.60
C GLY A 95 -4.05 -17.50 -6.55
N LEU A 96 -4.78 -17.58 -5.43
CA LEU A 96 -5.92 -18.48 -5.26
C LEU A 96 -7.20 -17.84 -5.78
N GLU A 97 -8.08 -18.64 -6.38
CA GLU A 97 -9.41 -18.19 -6.80
C GLU A 97 -10.26 -17.77 -5.58
N GLU A 98 -11.17 -16.81 -5.77
CA GLU A 98 -12.11 -16.30 -4.75
C GLU A 98 -11.49 -15.65 -3.50
N SER A 99 -10.20 -15.29 -3.56
CA SER A 99 -9.49 -14.61 -2.46
C SER A 99 -8.64 -13.46 -2.98
N TYR A 100 -8.43 -12.45 -2.13
CA TYR A 100 -7.45 -11.38 -2.39
C TYR A 100 -6.09 -11.77 -1.82
N ASP A 101 -5.02 -11.62 -2.61
CA ASP A 101 -3.65 -11.84 -2.14
C ASP A 101 -3.30 -10.92 -0.98
N PHE A 102 -3.75 -9.67 -1.08
CA PHE A 102 -3.50 -8.61 -0.12
C PHE A 102 -4.73 -7.75 0.12
N VAL A 103 -4.85 -7.25 1.34
CA VAL A 103 -5.77 -6.15 1.68
C VAL A 103 -4.97 -5.03 2.34
N GLY A 104 -4.86 -3.91 1.64
CA GLY A 104 -4.35 -2.66 2.20
C GLY A 104 -5.43 -1.99 3.04
N TYR A 105 -5.10 -1.62 4.28
CA TYR A 105 -5.96 -0.84 5.16
C TYR A 105 -5.23 0.43 5.59
N PHE A 106 -5.84 1.58 5.32
CA PHE A 106 -5.22 2.89 5.53
C PHE A 106 -6.10 3.77 6.40
N GLU A 107 -5.49 4.53 7.31
CA GLU A 107 -6.17 5.54 8.12
C GLU A 107 -5.44 6.87 8.03
N PHE A 108 -6.18 7.97 7.92
CA PHE A 108 -5.60 9.31 7.78
C PHE A 108 -6.60 10.41 8.19
N ALA A 109 -6.09 11.62 8.40
CA ALA A 109 -6.91 12.78 8.69
C ALA A 109 -7.70 13.22 7.43
N GLU A 110 -8.79 13.97 7.62
CA GLU A 110 -9.55 14.49 6.47
C GLU A 110 -8.70 15.35 5.52
N ALA A 111 -7.81 16.17 6.10
CA ALA A 111 -6.88 17.01 5.36
C ALA A 111 -5.88 16.22 4.51
N ASP A 112 -5.63 14.95 4.85
CA ASP A 112 -4.69 14.05 4.17
C ASP A 112 -5.38 13.18 3.10
N ALA A 113 -6.71 13.26 2.93
CA ALA A 113 -7.41 12.53 1.88
C ALA A 113 -6.87 12.83 0.46
N PRO A 114 -6.49 14.08 0.10
CA PRO A 114 -5.79 14.35 -1.16
C PRO A 114 -4.44 13.64 -1.28
N VAL A 115 -3.68 13.51 -0.18
CA VAL A 115 -2.40 12.78 -0.15
C VAL A 115 -2.62 11.30 -0.45
N PHE A 116 -3.63 10.67 0.14
CA PHE A 116 -3.98 9.28 -0.17
C PHE A 116 -4.30 9.09 -1.65
N ARG A 117 -5.14 9.96 -2.23
CA ARG A 117 -5.46 9.90 -3.67
C ARG A 117 -4.22 10.09 -4.54
N GLN A 118 -3.32 10.99 -4.16
CA GLN A 118 -2.06 11.21 -4.87
C GLN A 118 -1.17 9.97 -4.83
N VAL A 119 -1.04 9.32 -3.66
CA VAL A 119 -0.28 8.08 -3.51
C VAL A 119 -0.86 6.99 -4.41
N MET A 120 -2.18 6.76 -4.37
CA MET A 120 -2.82 5.75 -5.21
C MET A 120 -2.66 6.05 -6.72
N ALA A 121 -2.78 7.32 -7.13
CA ALA A 121 -2.51 7.72 -8.51
C ALA A 121 -1.06 7.46 -8.91
N SER A 122 -0.09 7.79 -8.06
CA SER A 122 1.33 7.55 -8.33
C SER A 122 1.69 6.06 -8.33
N LEU A 123 1.00 5.24 -7.53
CA LEU A 123 1.17 3.80 -7.52
C LEU A 123 0.60 3.16 -8.79
N ARG A 124 -0.54 3.64 -9.28
CA ARG A 124 -1.22 3.19 -10.50
C ARG A 124 -0.51 3.60 -11.80
N ASP A 125 0.30 4.66 -11.75
CA ASP A 125 1.10 5.10 -12.90
C ASP A 125 2.19 4.06 -13.22
N THR A 126 1.94 3.22 -14.23
CA THR A 126 2.87 2.16 -14.64
C THR A 126 4.19 2.65 -15.25
N GLN A 127 4.33 3.95 -15.56
CA GLN A 127 5.62 4.53 -15.97
C GLN A 127 6.49 4.79 -14.74
N GLN A 128 5.89 5.26 -13.65
CA GLN A 128 6.58 5.60 -12.39
C GLN A 128 6.68 4.40 -11.43
N ASN A 129 5.71 3.48 -11.49
CA ASN A 129 5.64 2.25 -10.73
C ASN A 129 5.23 1.05 -11.62
N PRO A 130 6.19 0.42 -12.32
CA PRO A 130 5.93 -0.72 -13.20
C PRO A 130 5.42 -1.97 -12.49
N GLU A 131 5.48 -2.03 -11.15
CA GLU A 131 4.83 -3.06 -10.33
C GLU A 131 3.33 -3.18 -10.66
N TRP A 132 2.68 -2.04 -10.95
CA TRP A 132 1.23 -1.99 -11.14
C TRP A 132 0.75 -2.65 -12.43
N LYS A 133 1.66 -2.97 -13.36
CA LYS A 133 1.37 -3.83 -14.53
C LYS A 133 0.94 -5.23 -14.12
N TYR A 134 1.26 -5.65 -12.90
CA TYR A 134 0.95 -6.96 -12.36
C TYR A 134 -0.10 -6.94 -11.25
N VAL A 135 -0.75 -5.79 -11.03
CA VAL A 135 -1.80 -5.65 -10.02
C VAL A 135 -3.16 -5.84 -10.68
N LEU A 136 -3.96 -6.73 -10.09
CA LEU A 136 -5.39 -6.83 -10.33
C LEU A 136 -6.07 -6.12 -9.16
N GLU A 137 -6.47 -4.88 -9.39
CA GLU A 137 -7.05 -4.03 -8.37
C GLU A 137 -8.51 -4.39 -8.10
N GLY A 138 -8.84 -4.63 -6.84
CA GLY A 138 -10.22 -4.79 -6.40
C GLY A 138 -10.92 -3.45 -6.15
N PRO A 139 -12.14 -3.46 -5.61
CA PRO A 139 -12.88 -2.25 -5.27
C PRO A 139 -12.18 -1.46 -4.15
N GLU A 140 -12.05 -0.14 -4.32
CA GLU A 140 -11.58 0.78 -3.28
C GLU A 140 -12.77 1.23 -2.41
N TRP A 141 -12.76 0.90 -1.12
CA TRP A 141 -13.79 1.34 -0.19
C TRP A 141 -13.30 2.45 0.71
N TRP A 142 -14.09 3.52 0.82
CA TRP A 142 -13.86 4.60 1.76
C TRP A 142 -14.87 4.54 2.89
N GLY A 143 -14.38 4.73 4.11
CA GLY A 143 -15.20 4.74 5.30
C GLY A 143 -14.80 5.86 6.24
N ARG A 144 -15.69 6.12 7.20
CA ARG A 144 -15.35 6.89 8.39
C ARG A 144 -15.39 6.00 9.60
N ARG A 145 -14.37 6.13 10.45
CA ARG A 145 -14.33 5.45 11.73
C ARG A 145 -15.34 6.07 12.68
N ALA A 146 -16.29 5.27 13.15
CA ALA A 146 -17.17 5.66 14.23
C ALA A 146 -16.41 5.56 15.55
N SER A 147 -16.55 6.55 16.43
CA SER A 147 -15.94 6.54 17.76
C SER A 147 -16.66 5.57 18.71
N ASN A 148 -17.94 5.30 18.46
CA ASN A 148 -18.78 4.36 19.21
C ASN A 148 -19.94 3.85 18.34
N ALA A 149 -20.73 2.91 18.89
CA ALA A 149 -21.86 2.30 18.19
C ALA A 149 -22.99 3.28 17.87
N GLU A 150 -23.25 4.27 18.74
CA GLU A 150 -24.30 5.28 18.50
C GLU A 150 -23.97 6.12 17.27
N VAL A 151 -22.72 6.59 17.15
CA VAL A 151 -22.24 7.33 15.98
C VAL A 151 -22.30 6.49 14.70
N PHE A 152 -22.11 5.18 14.81
CA PHE A 152 -22.24 4.26 13.67
C PHE A 152 -23.69 4.11 13.22
N LEU A 153 -24.63 3.96 14.16
CA LEU A 153 -26.05 3.72 13.87
C LEU A 153 -26.83 4.97 13.41
N CYS A 154 -26.35 6.17 13.75
CA CYS A 154 -26.99 7.43 13.36
C CYS A 154 -26.63 7.93 11.95
N ARG A 155 -25.95 7.12 11.12
CA ARG A 155 -25.54 7.44 9.74
C ARG A 155 -26.18 6.51 8.75
#